data_AF-A0A377JI62-F1
#
_entry.id   AF-A0A377JI62-F1
#
_cell.length_a   1.000
_cell.length_b   1.000
_cell.length_c   1.000
_cell.angle_alpha   90.00
_cell.angle_beta   90.00
_cell.angle_gamma   90.00
#
_symmetry.space_group_name_H-M   'P 1'
#
loop_
_entity.id
_entity.type
_entity.pdbx_description
1 polymer ?
#
loop_
_entity_poly.entity_id
_entity_poly.type
_entity_poly.pdbx_seq_one_letter_code
_entity_poly.pdbx_strand_id
1 'polypeptide(L)'
;MDVLAAIAFGGIVARALSAKNVTNPQKIVQYTISAGFVSVILLGCLYFALFYLGATSDAVAQGATNGGQIFSRYVNSLFGTAGTWIMAGIITLASLTTLVGVTSACGDYFSKFSTRFSYPFWIVFFTAMTTIISQYGLTKLLRVTIPALLLIYPMAIMLVVLQLVRNKLPSIRLSYYVTILVTVCFSLVDSLKNLDVLPEGLHQIMTHFPLYSQGLAWLVPALCTLVLSMIFGKTISK
;
A
#
# COMPACT_ATOMS: atom_id res chain seq x y z
N MET A 1 -1.27 1.18 1.59
CA MET A 1 -1.13 -0.20 1.06
C MET A 1 -2.01 -0.45 -0.16
N ASP A 2 -3.15 0.24 -0.29
CA ASP A 2 -4.17 -0.05 -1.31
C ASP A 2 -3.71 0.11 -2.77
N VAL A 3 -2.74 0.99 -3.05
CA VAL A 3 -2.18 1.15 -4.40
C VAL A 3 -1.44 -0.10 -4.86
N LEU A 4 -0.63 -0.71 -3.99
CA LEU A 4 0.08 -1.95 -4.29
C LEU A 4 -0.90 -3.11 -4.51
N ALA A 5 -1.93 -3.18 -3.67
CA ALA A 5 -3.03 -4.13 -3.84
C ALA A 5 -3.74 -3.91 -5.19
N ALA A 6 -4.05 -2.67 -5.57
CA ALA A 6 -4.69 -2.37 -6.85
C ALA A 6 -3.83 -2.79 -8.06
N ILE A 7 -2.51 -2.62 -8.00
CA ILE A 7 -1.59 -3.07 -9.06
C ILE A 7 -1.59 -4.60 -9.15
N ALA A 8 -1.56 -5.31 -8.02
CA ALA A 8 -1.57 -6.77 -7.99
C ALA A 8 -2.93 -7.38 -8.39
N PHE A 9 -4.04 -6.79 -7.95
CA PHE A 9 -5.40 -7.29 -8.16
C PHE A 9 -6.06 -6.79 -9.45
N GLY A 10 -5.59 -5.69 -10.03
CA GLY A 10 -6.24 -5.05 -11.18
C GLY A 10 -6.44 -6.01 -12.35
N GLY A 11 -5.44 -6.85 -12.64
CA GLY A 11 -5.53 -7.87 -13.68
C GLY A 11 -6.48 -9.02 -13.36
N ILE A 12 -6.74 -9.32 -12.09
CA ILE A 12 -7.70 -10.34 -11.66
C ILE A 12 -9.12 -9.77 -11.74
N VAL A 13 -9.33 -8.55 -11.26
CA VAL A 13 -10.62 -7.86 -11.34
C VAL A 13 -11.04 -7.67 -12.81
N ALA A 14 -10.13 -7.26 -13.69
CA ALA A 14 -10.42 -7.13 -15.12
C ALA A 14 -10.86 -8.46 -15.73
N ARG A 15 -10.16 -9.56 -15.43
CA ARG A 15 -10.52 -10.92 -15.91
C ARG A 15 -11.84 -11.40 -15.33
N ALA A 16 -12.13 -11.12 -14.06
CA ALA A 16 -13.40 -11.46 -13.42
C ALA A 16 -14.60 -10.72 -14.06
N LEU A 17 -14.41 -9.46 -14.47
CA LEU A 17 -15.40 -8.70 -15.22
C LEU A 17 -15.57 -9.24 -16.65
N SER A 18 -14.48 -9.58 -17.34
CA SER A 18 -14.55 -10.21 -18.67
C SER A 18 -15.23 -11.58 -18.65
N ALA A 19 -15.05 -12.37 -17.59
CA ALA A 19 -15.72 -13.65 -17.39
C ALA A 19 -17.25 -13.52 -17.23
N LYS A 20 -17.75 -12.32 -16.88
CA LYS A 20 -19.18 -11.99 -16.84
C LYS A 20 -19.72 -11.43 -18.17
N ASN A 21 -19.08 -11.75 -19.30
CA ASN A 21 -19.43 -11.28 -20.66
C ASN A 21 -19.37 -9.76 -20.87
N VAL A 22 -18.67 -9.01 -20.01
CA VAL A 22 -18.40 -7.59 -20.25
C VAL A 22 -17.16 -7.48 -21.14
N THR A 23 -17.35 -7.43 -22.45
CA THR A 23 -16.25 -7.41 -23.46
C THR A 23 -15.86 -6.01 -23.91
N ASN A 24 -16.70 -4.98 -23.67
CA ASN A 24 -16.39 -3.62 -24.06
C ASN A 24 -15.47 -2.93 -23.02
N PRO A 25 -14.24 -2.52 -23.39
CA PRO A 25 -13.28 -1.93 -22.47
C PRO A 25 -13.78 -0.64 -21.80
N GLN A 26 -14.60 0.17 -22.50
CA GLN A 26 -15.17 1.38 -21.92
C GLN A 26 -16.18 1.07 -20.80
N LYS A 27 -16.98 0.01 -20.97
CA LYS A 27 -17.94 -0.43 -19.94
C LYS A 27 -17.24 -1.04 -18.73
N ILE A 28 -16.16 -1.80 -18.95
CA ILE A 28 -15.31 -2.31 -17.85
C ILE A 28 -14.78 -1.15 -17.00
N VAL A 29 -14.26 -0.09 -17.64
CA VAL A 29 -13.74 1.09 -16.94
C VAL A 29 -14.86 1.81 -16.19
N GLN A 30 -16.02 2.05 -16.81
CA GLN A 30 -17.13 2.76 -16.17
C GLN A 30 -17.66 2.02 -14.93
N TYR A 31 -17.88 0.70 -15.02
CA TYR A 31 -18.33 -0.10 -13.88
C TYR A 31 -17.28 -0.17 -12.78
N THR A 32 -16.01 -0.29 -13.15
CA THR A 32 -14.90 -0.30 -12.17
C THR A 32 -14.80 1.03 -11.44
N ILE A 33 -14.94 2.16 -12.13
CA ILE A 33 -14.93 3.50 -11.51
C ILE A 33 -16.12 3.68 -10.57
N SER A 34 -17.33 3.29 -11.00
CA SER A 34 -18.52 3.41 -10.16
C SER A 34 -18.43 2.55 -8.89
N ALA A 35 -18.02 1.29 -9.03
CA ALA A 35 -17.79 0.40 -7.88
C ALA A 35 -16.65 0.90 -6.98
N GLY A 36 -15.58 1.44 -7.58
CA GLY A 36 -14.46 2.05 -6.87
C GLY A 36 -14.88 3.27 -6.06
N PHE A 37 -15.74 4.13 -6.61
CA PHE A 37 -16.23 5.33 -5.92
C PHE A 37 -17.03 4.97 -4.66
N VAL A 38 -17.96 4.02 -4.78
CA VAL A 38 -18.72 3.51 -3.62
C VAL A 38 -17.78 2.92 -2.57
N SER A 39 -16.78 2.15 -3.00
CA SER A 39 -15.79 1.53 -2.10
C SER A 39 -14.95 2.57 -1.36
N VAL A 40 -14.51 3.63 -2.03
CA VAL A 40 -13.73 4.73 -1.44
C VAL A 40 -14.54 5.47 -0.39
N ILE A 41 -15.82 5.74 -0.64
CA ILE A 41 -16.69 6.41 0.34
C ILE A 41 -16.85 5.56 1.60
N LEU A 42 -17.17 4.27 1.42
CA LEU A 42 -17.38 3.36 2.55
C LEU A 42 -16.10 3.19 3.38
N LEU A 43 -14.96 3.01 2.70
CA LEU A 43 -13.66 2.84 3.33
C LEU A 43 -13.20 4.15 4.01
N GLY A 44 -13.47 5.31 3.40
CA GLY A 44 -13.19 6.62 3.99
C GLY A 44 -13.97 6.84 5.29
N CYS A 45 -15.26 6.49 5.31
CA CYS A 45 -16.07 6.53 6.53
C CYS A 45 -15.51 5.61 7.64
N LEU A 46 -15.10 4.39 7.27
CA LEU A 46 -14.47 3.45 8.20
C LEU A 46 -13.16 4.01 8.79
N TYR A 47 -12.27 4.55 7.94
CA TYR A 47 -11.01 5.13 8.42
C TYR A 47 -11.24 6.35 9.30
N PHE A 48 -12.24 7.18 9.00
CA PHE A 48 -12.60 8.31 9.85
C PHE A 48 -13.06 7.85 11.24
N ALA A 49 -13.90 6.81 11.30
CA ALA A 49 -14.33 6.21 12.56
C ALA A 49 -13.14 5.62 13.34
N LEU A 50 -12.22 4.92 12.66
CA LEU A 50 -11.01 4.37 13.28
C LEU A 50 -10.05 5.47 13.77
N PHE A 51 -9.95 6.58 13.05
CA PHE A 51 -9.14 7.73 13.46
C PHE A 51 -9.71 8.40 14.71
N TYR A 52 -11.04 8.59 14.74
CA TYR A 52 -11.73 9.08 15.94
C TYR A 52 -11.55 8.14 17.14
N LEU A 53 -11.67 6.83 16.90
CA LEU A 53 -11.40 5.81 17.91
C LEU A 53 -9.95 5.90 18.41
N GLY A 54 -8.97 6.05 17.52
CA GLY A 54 -7.57 6.24 17.90
C GLY A 54 -7.34 7.51 18.72
N ALA A 55 -7.93 8.63 18.32
CA ALA A 55 -7.79 9.91 19.02
C ALA A 55 -8.43 9.92 20.42
N THR A 56 -9.53 9.19 20.60
CA THR A 56 -10.24 9.06 21.89
C THR A 56 -9.73 7.91 22.75
N SER A 57 -8.84 7.07 22.22
CA SER A 57 -8.38 5.85 22.90
C SER A 57 -7.37 6.08 24.03
N ASP A 58 -6.80 7.27 24.17
CA ASP A 58 -5.72 7.56 25.13
C ASP A 58 -6.14 7.28 26.59
N ALA A 59 -7.42 7.50 26.92
CA ALA A 59 -7.97 7.21 28.25
C ALA A 59 -8.23 5.71 28.52
N VAL A 60 -8.42 4.90 27.47
CA VAL A 60 -8.94 3.51 27.56
C VAL A 60 -7.88 2.47 27.19
N ALA A 61 -6.88 2.84 26.39
CA ALA A 61 -5.86 1.95 25.85
C ALA A 61 -4.45 2.31 26.35
N GLN A 62 -4.30 2.70 27.62
CA GLN A 62 -2.99 2.98 28.21
C GLN A 62 -2.04 1.79 28.07
N GLY A 63 -0.85 2.04 27.51
CA GLY A 63 0.18 1.03 27.26
C GLY A 63 -0.09 0.09 26.08
N ALA A 64 -1.10 0.35 25.23
CA ALA A 64 -1.25 -0.39 23.98
C ALA A 64 -0.11 -0.02 23.01
N THR A 65 0.54 -1.04 22.45
CA THR A 65 1.74 -0.85 21.61
C THR A 65 1.45 -0.88 20.11
N ASN A 66 0.24 -1.28 19.72
CA ASN A 66 -0.16 -1.42 18.32
C ASN A 66 -1.68 -1.23 18.14
N GLY A 67 -2.10 -0.94 16.91
CA GLY A 67 -3.50 -0.65 16.58
C GLY A 67 -4.49 -1.80 16.87
N GLY A 68 -4.04 -3.06 16.80
CA GLY A 68 -4.86 -4.22 17.15
C GLY A 68 -5.22 -4.26 18.64
N GLN A 69 -4.24 -3.96 19.51
CA GLN A 69 -4.46 -3.84 20.95
C GLN A 69 -5.37 -2.66 21.30
N ILE A 70 -5.14 -1.50 20.68
CA ILE A 70 -5.99 -0.31 20.87
C ILE A 70 -7.44 -0.65 20.56
N PHE A 71 -7.68 -1.22 19.38
CA PHE A 71 -9.04 -1.51 18.93
C PHE A 71 -9.72 -2.59 19.78
N SER A 72 -9.02 -3.68 20.14
CA SER A 72 -9.57 -4.73 21.00
C SER A 72 -9.92 -4.24 22.40
N ARG A 73 -9.05 -3.43 23.03
CA ARG A 73 -9.32 -2.83 24.36
C ARG A 73 -10.48 -1.84 24.32
N TYR A 74 -10.55 -1.03 23.26
CA TYR A 74 -11.63 -0.07 23.08
C TYR A 74 -12.99 -0.76 22.95
N VAL A 75 -13.07 -1.83 22.14
CA VAL A 75 -14.30 -2.64 22.01
C VAL A 75 -14.66 -3.33 23.33
N ASN A 76 -13.66 -3.85 24.06
CA ASN A 76 -13.89 -4.47 25.35
C ASN A 76 -14.45 -3.47 26.38
N SER A 77 -13.96 -2.23 26.38
CA SER A 77 -14.46 -1.20 27.29
C SER A 77 -15.89 -0.74 26.98
N LEU A 78 -16.30 -0.72 25.70
CA LEU A 78 -17.63 -0.26 25.29
C LEU A 78 -18.69 -1.38 25.34
N PHE A 79 -18.34 -2.58 24.88
CA PHE A 79 -19.28 -3.68 24.64
C PHE A 79 -18.99 -4.91 25.50
N GLY A 80 -17.97 -4.85 26.36
CA GLY A 80 -17.57 -5.96 27.22
C GLY A 80 -17.04 -7.18 26.45
N THR A 81 -17.09 -8.32 27.12
CA THR A 81 -16.62 -9.61 26.58
C THR A 81 -17.42 -10.06 25.36
N ALA A 82 -18.74 -9.80 25.34
CA ALA A 82 -19.61 -10.17 24.21
C ALA A 82 -19.21 -9.43 22.92
N GLY A 83 -18.94 -8.13 22.99
CA GLY A 83 -18.47 -7.37 21.83
C GLY A 83 -17.08 -7.79 21.34
N THR A 84 -16.23 -8.26 22.25
CA THR A 84 -14.88 -8.75 21.91
C THR A 84 -14.95 -10.00 21.02
N TRP A 85 -15.86 -10.93 21.30
CA TRP A 85 -16.07 -12.12 20.46
C TRP A 85 -16.62 -11.79 19.09
N ILE A 86 -17.59 -10.87 19.01
CA ILE A 86 -18.15 -10.40 17.73
C ILE A 86 -17.05 -9.74 16.90
N MET A 87 -16.25 -8.86 17.52
CA MET A 87 -15.13 -8.19 16.88
C MET A 87 -14.08 -9.19 16.36
N ALA A 88 -13.74 -10.22 17.14
CA ALA A 88 -12.82 -11.26 16.69
C ALA A 88 -13.34 -11.98 15.44
N GLY A 89 -14.64 -12.27 15.38
CA GLY A 89 -15.29 -12.83 14.18
C GLY A 89 -15.20 -11.91 12.97
N ILE A 90 -15.54 -10.62 13.14
CA ILE A 90 -15.49 -9.62 12.07
C ILE A 90 -14.06 -9.46 11.53
N ILE A 91 -13.06 -9.31 12.41
CA ILE A 91 -11.65 -9.17 12.00
C ILE A 91 -11.16 -10.43 11.31
N THR A 92 -11.54 -11.61 11.80
CA THR A 92 -11.16 -12.88 11.16
C THR A 92 -11.71 -12.95 9.74
N LEU A 93 -12.99 -12.63 9.54
CA LEU A 93 -13.62 -12.59 8.22
C LEU A 93 -12.97 -11.55 7.29
N ALA A 94 -12.74 -10.34 7.80
CA ALA A 94 -12.10 -9.27 7.04
C ALA A 94 -10.64 -9.63 6.65
N SER A 95 -9.89 -10.22 7.57
CA SER A 95 -8.50 -10.64 7.31
C SER A 95 -8.45 -11.85 6.37
N LEU A 96 -9.41 -12.77 6.45
CA LEU A 96 -9.50 -13.93 5.58
C LEU A 96 -9.71 -13.53 4.12
N THR A 97 -10.62 -12.59 3.85
CA THR A 97 -10.86 -12.10 2.48
C THR A 97 -9.62 -11.43 1.89
N THR A 98 -8.88 -10.65 2.70
CA THR A 98 -7.62 -10.02 2.29
C THR A 98 -6.53 -11.07 2.03
N LEU A 99 -6.39 -12.06 2.91
CA LEU A 99 -5.44 -13.16 2.78
C LEU A 99 -5.68 -13.95 1.49
N VAL A 100 -6.92 -14.36 1.24
CA VAL A 100 -7.31 -15.09 0.02
C VAL A 100 -7.03 -14.25 -1.22
N GLY A 101 -7.37 -12.95 -1.19
CA GLY A 101 -7.05 -12.01 -2.25
C GLY A 101 -5.56 -12.03 -2.57
N VAL A 102 -4.72 -11.59 -1.64
CA VAL A 102 -3.26 -11.43 -1.85
C VAL A 102 -2.62 -12.76 -2.25
N THR A 103 -2.99 -13.86 -1.61
CA THR A 103 -2.41 -15.18 -1.89
C THR A 103 -2.77 -15.66 -3.30
N SER A 104 -4.02 -15.43 -3.76
CA SER A 104 -4.43 -15.76 -5.13
C SER A 104 -3.69 -14.92 -6.18
N ALA A 105 -3.45 -13.63 -5.90
CA ALA A 105 -2.69 -12.77 -6.80
C ALA A 105 -1.22 -13.14 -6.89
N CYS A 106 -0.59 -13.42 -5.75
CA CYS A 106 0.78 -13.95 -5.73
C CYS A 106 0.85 -15.29 -6.47
N GLY A 107 -0.12 -16.18 -6.25
CA GLY A 107 -0.22 -17.45 -6.97
C GLY A 107 -0.34 -17.28 -8.49
N ASP A 108 -1.21 -16.39 -8.98
CA ASP A 108 -1.38 -16.12 -10.42
C ASP A 108 -0.13 -15.46 -11.03
N TYR A 109 0.52 -14.55 -10.28
CA TYR A 109 1.75 -13.90 -10.73
C TYR A 109 2.92 -14.89 -10.87
N PHE A 110 3.19 -15.67 -9.82
CA PHE A 110 4.32 -16.61 -9.82
C PHE A 110 4.09 -17.83 -10.71
N SER A 111 2.84 -18.28 -10.87
CA SER A 111 2.53 -19.38 -11.81
C SER A 111 2.72 -18.98 -13.28
N LYS A 112 2.54 -17.70 -13.64
CA LYS A 112 2.87 -17.19 -14.97
C LYS A 112 4.38 -17.04 -15.19
N PHE A 113 5.12 -16.68 -14.15
CA PHE A 113 6.57 -16.47 -14.24
C PHE A 113 7.36 -17.79 -14.23
N SER A 114 6.86 -18.81 -13.52
CA SER A 114 7.52 -20.10 -13.37
C SER A 114 6.76 -21.22 -14.08
N THR A 115 7.24 -21.62 -15.25
CA THR A 115 6.68 -22.74 -16.04
C THR A 115 6.83 -24.12 -15.39
N ARG A 116 7.61 -24.25 -14.30
CA ARG A 116 7.83 -25.52 -13.60
C ARG A 116 6.88 -25.82 -12.44
N PHE A 117 6.16 -24.82 -11.91
CA PHE A 117 5.37 -24.98 -10.69
C PHE A 117 3.93 -24.50 -10.88
N SER A 118 2.96 -25.37 -10.61
CA SER A 118 1.53 -25.09 -10.77
C SER A 118 1.00 -24.11 -9.72
N TYR A 119 -0.07 -23.38 -10.06
CA TYR A 119 -0.81 -22.48 -9.16
C TYR A 119 -1.07 -23.03 -7.74
N PRO A 120 -1.58 -24.28 -7.54
CA PRO A 120 -1.82 -24.81 -6.19
C PRO A 120 -0.55 -24.95 -5.34
N PHE A 121 0.62 -25.22 -5.94
CA PHE A 121 1.88 -25.29 -5.21
C PHE A 121 2.23 -23.94 -4.59
N TRP A 122 2.12 -22.85 -5.37
CA TRP A 122 2.40 -21.50 -4.88
C TRP A 122 1.45 -21.06 -3.77
N ILE A 123 0.17 -21.42 -3.85
CA ILE A 123 -0.79 -21.11 -2.77
C ILE A 123 -0.39 -21.80 -1.46
N VAL A 124 -0.08 -23.10 -1.51
CA VAL A 124 0.31 -23.86 -0.33
C VAL A 124 1.60 -23.29 0.26
N PHE A 125 2.58 -22.98 -0.59
CA PHE A 125 3.84 -22.36 -0.19
C PHE A 125 3.63 -21.02 0.54
N PHE A 126 2.89 -20.08 -0.05
CA PHE A 126 2.63 -18.77 0.57
C PHE A 126 1.79 -18.88 1.86
N THR A 127 0.83 -19.80 1.90
CA THR A 127 0.00 -20.04 3.10
C THR A 127 0.85 -20.60 4.24
N ALA A 128 1.70 -21.59 3.96
CA ALA A 128 2.61 -22.17 4.94
C ALA A 128 3.60 -21.12 5.47
N MET A 129 4.21 -20.34 4.57
CA MET A 129 5.12 -19.26 4.94
C MET A 129 4.44 -18.21 5.84
N THR A 130 3.24 -17.77 5.47
CA THR A 130 2.48 -16.77 6.26
C THR A 130 2.10 -17.32 7.63
N THR A 131 1.75 -18.61 7.72
CA THR A 131 1.44 -19.27 8.99
C THR A 131 2.65 -19.29 9.94
N ILE A 132 3.85 -19.55 9.40
CA ILE A 132 5.09 -19.52 10.18
C ILE A 132 5.38 -18.09 10.65
N ILE A 133 5.28 -17.11 9.74
CA ILE A 133 5.56 -15.69 10.04
C ILE A 133 4.56 -15.12 11.05
N SER A 134 3.30 -15.56 11.02
CA SER A 134 2.23 -15.09 11.91
C SER A 134 2.52 -15.37 13.40
N GLN A 135 3.46 -16.26 13.72
CA GLN A 135 3.85 -16.57 15.10
C GLN A 135 4.67 -15.45 15.76
N TYR A 136 5.29 -14.55 14.99
CA TYR A 136 6.26 -13.57 15.50
C TYR A 136 5.64 -12.31 16.15
N GLY A 137 4.32 -12.22 16.27
CA GLY A 137 3.61 -11.11 16.91
C GLY A 137 3.61 -9.81 16.08
N LEU A 138 2.48 -9.08 16.14
CA LEU A 138 2.22 -7.93 15.27
C LEU A 138 3.29 -6.82 15.38
N THR A 139 3.76 -6.50 16.58
CA THR A 139 4.74 -5.41 16.77
C THR A 139 6.08 -5.70 16.09
N LYS A 140 6.55 -6.95 16.11
CA LYS A 140 7.81 -7.33 15.42
C LYS A 140 7.61 -7.34 13.91
N LEU A 141 6.47 -7.85 13.44
CA LEU A 141 6.12 -7.79 12.02
C LEU A 141 6.09 -6.34 11.52
N LEU A 142 5.42 -5.44 12.24
CA LEU A 142 5.36 -4.03 11.89
C LEU A 142 6.76 -3.38 11.85
N ARG A 143 7.66 -3.70 12.79
CA ARG A 143 9.03 -3.17 12.78
C ARG A 143 9.81 -3.53 11.51
N VAL A 144 9.58 -4.72 10.95
CA VAL A 144 10.24 -5.17 9.71
C VAL A 144 9.49 -4.69 8.47
N THR A 145 8.16 -4.71 8.49
CA THR A 145 7.33 -4.35 7.35
C THR A 145 7.28 -2.86 7.10
N ILE A 146 7.30 -2.01 8.14
CA ILE A 146 7.21 -0.53 7.97
C ILE A 146 8.35 0.02 7.10
N PRO A 147 9.64 -0.28 7.34
CA PRO A 147 10.73 0.18 6.47
C PRO A 147 10.56 -0.30 5.02
N ALA A 148 10.25 -1.58 4.82
CA ALA A 148 10.01 -2.13 3.49
C ALA A 148 8.83 -1.43 2.79
N LEU A 149 7.79 -1.08 3.53
CA LEU A 149 6.62 -0.39 3.01
C LEU A 149 6.94 1.05 2.61
N LEU A 150 7.73 1.76 3.42
CA LEU A 150 8.19 3.11 3.12
C LEU A 150 9.08 3.17 1.87
N LEU A 151 9.77 2.08 1.54
CA LEU A 151 10.55 1.98 0.31
C LEU A 151 9.66 1.72 -0.92
N ILE A 152 8.71 0.78 -0.82
CA ILE A 152 7.91 0.32 -1.96
C ILE A 152 6.72 1.25 -2.26
N TYR A 153 6.11 1.86 -1.24
CA TYR A 153 4.89 2.63 -1.39
C TYR A 153 5.05 3.90 -2.26
N PRO A 154 6.10 4.72 -2.09
CA PRO A 154 6.38 5.87 -2.96
C PRO A 154 6.49 5.48 -4.44
N MET A 155 7.17 4.36 -4.69
CA MET A 155 7.35 3.82 -6.04
C MET A 155 6.04 3.45 -6.69
N ALA A 156 5.17 2.75 -5.96
CA ALA A 156 3.86 2.36 -6.45
C ALA A 156 2.97 3.59 -6.75
N ILE A 157 2.98 4.61 -5.88
CA ILE A 157 2.23 5.85 -6.11
C ILE A 157 2.75 6.56 -7.36
N MET A 158 4.06 6.73 -7.48
CA MET A 158 4.64 7.43 -8.62
C MET A 158 4.37 6.70 -9.93
N LEU A 159 4.38 5.37 -9.95
CA LEU A 159 3.99 4.59 -11.13
C LEU A 159 2.54 4.87 -11.56
N VAL A 160 1.61 4.96 -10.61
CA VAL A 160 0.21 5.29 -10.91
C VAL A 160 0.10 6.72 -11.45
N VAL A 161 0.76 7.69 -10.81
CA VAL A 161 0.75 9.10 -11.26
C VAL A 161 1.34 9.20 -12.67
N LEU A 162 2.46 8.54 -12.94
CA LEU A 162 3.09 8.55 -14.25
C LEU A 162 2.23 7.92 -15.33
N GLN A 163 1.51 6.85 -15.00
CA GLN A 163 0.57 6.22 -15.92
C GLN A 163 -0.60 7.14 -16.27
N LEU A 164 -1.10 7.95 -15.31
CA LEU A 164 -2.15 8.95 -15.55
C LEU A 164 -1.65 10.12 -16.39
N VAL A 165 -0.42 10.59 -16.16
CA VAL A 165 0.18 11.72 -16.86
C VAL A 165 0.85 11.31 -18.19
N ARG A 166 0.92 10.00 -18.49
CA ARG A 166 1.60 9.43 -19.66
C ARG A 166 1.29 10.15 -20.97
N ASN A 167 0.02 10.51 -21.22
CA ASN A 167 -0.40 11.16 -22.46
C ASN A 167 0.08 12.62 -22.59
N LYS A 168 0.51 13.25 -21.49
CA LYS A 168 1.05 14.62 -21.44
C LYS A 168 2.58 14.65 -21.35
N LEU A 169 3.25 13.50 -21.26
CA LEU A 169 4.70 13.42 -21.15
C LEU A 169 5.36 13.51 -22.53
N PRO A 170 6.21 14.51 -22.80
CA PRO A 170 6.90 14.65 -24.08
C PRO A 170 7.94 13.54 -24.32
N SER A 171 8.57 13.02 -23.26
CA SER A 171 9.52 11.90 -23.33
C SER A 171 9.21 10.82 -22.29
N ILE A 172 8.37 9.85 -22.65
CA ILE A 172 7.86 8.81 -21.73
C ILE A 172 8.99 8.05 -21.04
N ARG A 173 10.02 7.57 -21.77
CA ARG A 173 11.08 6.75 -21.17
C ARG A 173 11.93 7.52 -20.16
N LEU A 174 12.43 8.70 -20.53
CA LEU A 174 13.28 9.50 -19.64
C LEU A 174 12.53 9.96 -18.38
N SER A 175 11.27 10.37 -18.54
CA SER A 175 10.46 10.82 -17.41
C SER A 175 10.16 9.68 -16.43
N TYR A 176 9.93 8.46 -16.94
CA TYR A 176 9.84 7.24 -16.13
C TYR A 176 11.14 6.95 -15.36
N TYR A 177 12.27 6.84 -16.05
CA TYR A 177 13.51 6.47 -15.38
C TYR A 177 13.95 7.50 -14.35
N VAL A 178 13.91 8.81 -14.66
CA VAL A 178 14.38 9.86 -13.76
C VAL A 178 13.48 10.00 -12.53
N THR A 179 12.16 10.04 -12.74
CA THR A 179 11.20 10.23 -11.63
C THR A 179 11.23 9.04 -10.68
N ILE A 180 11.29 7.81 -11.22
CA ILE A 180 11.38 6.59 -10.43
C ILE A 180 12.71 6.53 -9.68
N LEU A 181 13.84 6.80 -10.36
CA LEU A 181 15.18 6.75 -9.73
C LEU A 181 15.28 7.72 -8.56
N VAL A 182 14.79 8.95 -8.72
CA VAL A 182 14.77 9.95 -7.64
C VAL A 182 13.86 9.47 -6.51
N THR A 183 12.68 8.95 -6.84
CA THR A 183 11.76 8.40 -5.83
C THR A 183 12.42 7.25 -5.04
N VAL A 184 13.12 6.31 -5.70
CA VAL A 184 13.86 5.23 -5.03
C VAL A 184 14.92 5.81 -4.10
N CYS A 185 15.75 6.73 -4.58
CA CYS A 185 16.84 7.30 -3.79
C CYS A 185 16.31 7.94 -2.50
N PHE A 186 15.28 8.79 -2.58
CA PHE A 186 14.71 9.43 -1.40
C PHE A 186 13.97 8.44 -0.48
N SER A 187 13.25 7.48 -1.05
CA SER A 187 12.53 6.46 -0.25
C SER A 187 13.48 5.50 0.47
N LEU A 188 14.64 5.22 -0.13
CA LEU A 188 15.69 4.41 0.48
C LEU A 188 16.30 5.14 1.68
N VAL A 189 16.54 6.45 1.56
CA VAL A 189 17.01 7.28 2.68
C VAL A 189 15.97 7.32 3.81
N ASP A 190 14.68 7.49 3.52
CA ASP A 190 13.60 7.43 4.52
C ASP A 190 13.50 6.05 5.20
N SER A 191 13.70 4.96 4.44
CA SER A 191 13.72 3.60 4.99
C SER A 191 14.92 3.35 5.89
N LEU A 192 16.11 3.85 5.54
CA LEU A 192 17.32 3.73 6.36
C LEU A 192 17.21 4.54 7.66
N LYS A 193 16.51 5.68 7.63
CA LYS A 193 16.21 6.47 8.84
C LYS A 193 15.40 5.66 9.84
N ASN A 194 14.35 4.98 9.37
CA ASN A 194 13.48 4.15 10.21
C ASN A 194 14.20 2.91 10.79
N LEU A 195 15.39 2.58 10.29
CA LEU A 195 16.24 1.52 10.80
C LEU A 195 17.33 2.03 11.77
N ASP A 196 17.35 3.33 12.10
CA ASP A 196 18.37 4.00 12.94
C ASP A 196 19.82 3.88 12.42
N VAL A 197 20.01 3.61 11.12
CA VAL A 197 21.33 3.44 10.48
C VAL A 197 21.78 4.67 9.67
N LEU A 198 21.11 5.82 9.85
CA LEU A 198 21.43 7.02 9.08
C LEU A 198 22.74 7.67 9.57
N PRO A 199 23.70 8.00 8.69
CA PRO A 199 24.84 8.83 9.05
C PRO A 199 24.38 10.22 9.51
N GLU A 200 24.91 10.72 10.64
CA GLU A 200 24.52 11.99 11.27
C GLU A 200 24.55 13.20 10.31
N GLY A 201 25.49 13.23 9.36
CA GLY A 201 25.61 14.31 8.37
C GLY A 201 24.44 14.40 7.37
N LEU A 202 23.74 13.30 7.11
CA LEU A 202 22.57 13.28 6.23
C LEU A 202 21.30 13.68 6.99
N HIS A 203 21.27 13.46 8.32
CA HIS A 203 20.17 13.82 9.19
C HIS A 203 19.96 15.35 9.26
N GLN A 204 21.03 16.15 9.26
CA GLN A 204 20.98 17.62 9.26
C GLN A 204 20.46 18.23 7.96
N ILE A 205 20.73 17.59 6.81
CA ILE A 205 20.26 18.07 5.50
C ILE A 205 18.77 17.77 5.33
N MET A 206 18.31 16.63 5.85
CA MET A 206 16.91 16.24 5.72
C MET A 206 15.95 16.95 6.69
N THR A 207 16.41 17.48 7.82
CA THR A 207 15.56 18.28 8.72
C THR A 207 15.08 19.59 8.08
N HIS A 208 15.76 20.07 7.03
CA HIS A 208 15.35 21.25 6.26
C HIS A 208 14.32 20.95 5.16
N PHE A 209 13.98 19.68 4.91
CA PHE A 209 13.02 19.32 3.87
C PHE A 209 11.57 19.42 4.37
N PRO A 210 10.66 20.11 3.62
CA PRO A 210 9.25 20.16 3.97
C PRO A 210 8.65 18.74 3.96
N LEU A 211 7.84 18.42 4.97
CA LEU A 211 7.22 17.10 5.26
C LEU A 211 8.14 15.99 5.80
N TYR A 212 9.38 16.30 6.18
CA TYR A 212 10.30 15.31 6.77
C TYR A 212 9.79 14.71 8.11
N SER A 213 9.03 15.47 8.89
CA SER A 213 8.47 15.02 10.18
C SER A 213 7.39 13.94 10.04
N GLN A 214 6.77 13.81 8.86
CA GLN A 214 5.69 12.84 8.60
C GLN A 214 6.13 11.64 7.75
N GLY A 215 7.43 11.47 7.48
CA GLY A 215 7.94 10.36 6.65
C GLY A 215 7.56 10.47 5.16
N LEU A 216 7.26 11.69 4.70
CA LEU A 216 6.86 12.02 3.32
C LEU A 216 7.98 12.77 2.57
N ALA A 217 9.24 12.55 2.94
CA ALA A 217 10.36 13.30 2.38
C ALA A 217 10.55 13.05 0.87
N TRP A 218 10.08 11.89 0.37
CA TRP A 218 10.06 11.53 -1.05
C TRP A 218 9.08 12.35 -1.90
N LEU A 219 7.99 12.88 -1.33
CA LEU A 219 6.87 13.46 -2.10
C LEU A 219 7.29 14.72 -2.86
N VAL A 220 7.98 15.63 -2.17
CA VAL A 220 8.38 16.93 -2.73
C VAL A 220 9.44 16.76 -3.85
N PRO A 221 10.54 16.00 -3.65
CA PRO A 221 11.49 15.69 -4.72
C PRO A 221 10.87 14.98 -5.90
N ALA A 222 9.99 14.00 -5.66
CA ALA A 222 9.34 13.22 -6.71
C ALA A 222 8.42 14.09 -7.59
N LEU A 223 7.66 15.02 -6.97
CA LEU A 223 6.82 15.98 -7.70
C LEU A 223 7.67 17.01 -8.45
N CYS A 224 8.71 17.58 -7.82
CA CYS A 224 9.61 18.53 -8.48
C CYS A 224 10.28 17.91 -9.71
N THR A 225 10.75 16.67 -9.61
CA THR A 225 11.41 15.98 -10.73
C THR A 225 10.43 15.60 -11.84
N LEU A 226 9.19 15.26 -11.50
CA LEU A 226 8.14 15.03 -12.49
C LEU A 226 7.82 16.33 -13.26
N VAL A 227 7.68 17.47 -12.56
CA VAL A 227 7.45 18.78 -13.18
C VAL A 227 8.65 19.21 -14.03
N LEU A 228 9.87 19.08 -13.52
CA LEU A 228 11.10 19.36 -14.27
C LEU A 228 11.20 18.48 -15.52
N SER A 229 10.87 17.19 -15.41
CA SER A 229 10.88 16.27 -16.55
C SER A 229 9.83 16.63 -17.60
N MET A 230 8.65 17.13 -17.19
CA MET A 230 7.66 17.68 -18.12
C MET A 230 8.15 18.94 -18.85
N ILE A 231 8.89 19.81 -18.18
CA ILE A 231 9.44 21.05 -18.76
C ILE A 231 10.62 20.74 -19.68
N PHE A 232 11.63 19.99 -19.21
CA PHE A 232 12.83 19.66 -19.97
C PHE A 232 12.56 18.68 -21.12
N GLY A 233 11.61 17.77 -20.97
CA GLY A 233 11.24 16.86 -22.06
C GLY A 233 10.61 17.59 -23.26
N LYS A 234 9.99 18.77 -23.07
CA LYS A 234 9.54 19.63 -24.17
C LYS A 234 10.72 20.26 -24.93
N THR A 235 11.84 20.48 -24.27
CA THR A 235 13.04 21.10 -24.85
C THR A 235 13.89 20.09 -25.65
N ILE A 236 13.88 18.81 -25.25
CA ILE A 236 14.64 17.73 -25.93
C ILE A 236 13.87 17.12 -27.12
N SER A 237 12.55 17.33 -27.20
CA SER A 237 11.71 16.85 -28.31
C SER A 237 11.63 17.83 -29.51
N LYS A 238 12.39 18.93 -29.50
CA LYS A 238 12.60 19.83 -30.63
C LYS A 238 13.98 19.57 -31.22
#